data_AF-A0A5K7ZRT7-F1
#
_entry.id   AF-A0A5K7ZRT7-F1
#
_cell.length_a   1.000
_cell.length_b   1.000
_cell.length_c   1.000
_cell.angle_alpha   90.00
_cell.angle_beta   90.00
_cell.angle_gamma   90.00
#
_symmetry.space_group_name_H-M   'P 1'
#
loop_
_entity.id
_entity.type
_entity.pdbx_description
1 polymer ?
#
loop_
_entity_poly.entity_id
_entity_poly.type
_entity_poly.pdbx_seq_one_letter_code
_entity_poly.pdbx_strand_id
1 'polypeptide(L)'
;MALINLNLNKKQIVLINKFLFLLFIIQLPVVAYKFSIQGFAEENIGTYAIKGGGLTTMIPIVAIAYMMAWYFLVKRSNWYIILSVCFILWGIVGQKVALLFLFPITFFCLYYILIIRNSGFHFVRDISLSTTILLMSAVVVAAFIYTEPRLNRERTIGGKIDFNYAFNNASKYTTSELPTDARFGAGRTATTKLAIKQLVNDGFNNFVFGYGPGAMTPSVLNKSNRYDSRLWKISGSYGITGLVYIWIEYGVFAVFLFCVLFLLFLKESWYCYNIELDPYWKSFAAGSIIFCLLNLFIFLTYNINPVADDTLLPVFYYVMAVIHILPVKD
;
A
#
# COMPACT_ATOMS: atom_id res chain seq x y z
N MET A 1 -5.77 -20.24 -6.07
CA MET A 1 -6.13 -21.67 -6.22
C MET A 1 -4.94 -22.61 -6.04
N ALA A 2 -3.81 -22.43 -6.74
CA ALA A 2 -2.66 -23.33 -6.61
C ALA A 2 -2.18 -23.51 -5.16
N LEU A 3 -2.05 -22.44 -4.38
CA LEU A 3 -1.62 -22.48 -2.98
C LEU A 3 -2.61 -23.18 -2.04
N ILE A 4 -3.92 -23.06 -2.29
CA ILE A 4 -4.96 -23.72 -1.48
C ILE A 4 -4.95 -25.24 -1.73
N ASN A 5 -4.61 -25.63 -2.96
CA ASN A 5 -4.49 -27.04 -3.36
C ASN A 5 -3.19 -27.70 -2.88
N LEU A 6 -2.22 -26.93 -2.38
CA LEU A 6 -1.06 -27.49 -1.71
C LEU A 6 -1.50 -27.93 -0.32
N ASN A 7 -1.44 -29.23 -0.05
CA ASN A 7 -1.70 -29.82 1.27
C ASN A 7 -0.58 -29.50 2.27
N LEU A 8 -0.32 -28.21 2.50
CA LEU A 8 0.67 -27.73 3.46
C LEU A 8 0.14 -27.92 4.89
N ASN A 9 1.01 -28.43 5.76
CA ASN A 9 0.75 -28.48 7.19
C ASN A 9 1.10 -27.16 7.89
N LYS A 10 0.59 -26.95 9.12
CA LYS A 10 0.82 -25.71 9.89
C LYS A 10 2.31 -25.39 10.06
N LYS A 11 3.19 -26.40 10.23
CA LYS A 11 4.64 -26.22 10.38
C LYS A 11 5.30 -25.69 9.09
N GLN A 12 4.90 -26.20 7.92
CA GLN A 12 5.38 -25.72 6.63
C GLN A 12 4.96 -24.28 6.37
N ILE A 13 3.71 -23.92 6.70
CA ILE A 13 3.23 -22.53 6.58
C ILE A 13 4.04 -21.60 7.49
N VAL A 14 4.31 -22.00 8.74
CA VAL A 14 5.17 -21.22 9.64
C VAL A 14 6.59 -21.04 9.07
N LEU A 15 7.15 -22.05 8.42
CA LEU A 15 8.46 -21.96 7.77
C LEU A 15 8.44 -20.95 6.62
N ILE A 16 7.41 -20.99 5.77
CA ILE A 16 7.23 -20.03 4.68
C ILE A 16 7.06 -18.61 5.25
N ASN A 17 6.26 -18.42 6.28
CA ASN A 17 6.06 -17.13 6.94
C ASN A 17 7.38 -16.57 7.50
N LYS A 18 8.21 -17.42 8.14
CA LYS A 18 9.54 -17.02 8.63
C LYS A 18 10.47 -16.62 7.48
N PHE A 19 10.43 -17.35 6.37
CA PHE A 19 11.20 -17.02 5.17
C PHE A 19 10.76 -15.68 4.58
N LEU A 20 9.46 -15.46 4.40
CA LEU A 20 8.93 -14.16 3.96
C LEU A 20 9.35 -13.04 4.91
N PHE A 21 9.21 -13.23 6.22
CA PHE A 21 9.62 -12.24 7.21
C PHE A 21 11.13 -11.89 7.10
N LEU A 22 11.99 -12.88 6.87
CA LEU A 22 13.41 -12.67 6.61
C LEU A 22 13.62 -11.81 5.34
N LEU A 23 12.88 -12.09 4.27
CA LEU A 23 12.92 -11.30 3.03
C LEU A 23 12.44 -9.85 3.23
N PHE A 24 11.54 -9.59 4.18
CA PHE A 24 11.16 -8.23 4.56
C PHE A 24 12.26 -7.53 5.37
N ILE A 25 12.88 -8.22 6.33
CA ILE A 25 13.93 -7.63 7.17
C ILE A 25 15.19 -7.29 6.36
N ILE A 26 15.61 -8.15 5.42
CA ILE A 26 16.83 -7.91 4.62
C ILE A 26 16.72 -6.66 3.75
N GLN A 27 15.52 -6.13 3.54
CA GLN A 27 15.33 -4.87 2.84
C GLN A 27 15.94 -3.69 3.61
N LEU A 28 15.89 -3.69 4.95
CA LEU A 28 16.41 -2.59 5.77
C LEU A 28 17.92 -2.33 5.57
N PRO A 29 18.83 -3.32 5.67
CA PRO A 29 20.24 -3.07 5.41
C PRO A 29 20.51 -2.66 3.97
N VAL A 30 19.73 -3.15 3.01
CA VAL A 30 19.89 -2.77 1.59
C VAL A 30 19.48 -1.32 1.35
N VAL A 31 18.40 -0.87 1.98
CA VAL A 31 17.98 0.54 1.95
C VAL A 31 19.02 1.43 2.60
N ALA A 32 19.55 1.03 3.76
CA ALA A 32 20.60 1.78 4.45
C ALA A 32 21.86 1.90 3.59
N TYR A 33 22.26 0.83 2.92
CA TYR A 33 23.36 0.84 1.96
C TYR A 33 23.10 1.78 0.79
N LYS A 34 21.94 1.68 0.12
CA LYS A 34 21.55 2.58 -0.98
C LYS A 34 21.51 4.04 -0.54
N PHE A 35 20.97 4.31 0.66
CA PHE A 35 20.95 5.65 1.24
C PHE A 35 22.36 6.22 1.44
N SER A 36 23.33 5.42 1.88
CA SER A 36 24.71 5.89 2.08
C SER A 36 25.41 6.32 0.77
N ILE A 37 24.95 5.82 -0.37
CA ILE A 37 25.52 6.13 -1.70
C ILE A 37 24.73 7.24 -2.41
N GLN A 38 23.40 7.17 -2.35
CA GLN A 38 22.51 7.98 -3.19
C GLN A 38 21.76 9.06 -2.39
N GLY A 39 21.81 9.03 -1.07
CA GLY A 39 21.00 9.90 -0.21
C GLY A 39 19.51 9.59 -0.33
N PHE A 40 18.67 10.61 -0.18
CA PHE A 40 17.22 10.50 -0.36
C PHE A 40 16.88 10.34 -1.85
N ALA A 41 16.14 9.29 -2.19
CA ALA A 41 15.76 9.04 -3.58
C ALA A 41 14.49 8.16 -3.67
N GLU A 42 13.61 8.49 -4.62
CA GLU A 42 12.43 7.66 -4.91
C GLU A 42 12.78 6.25 -5.43
N GLU A 43 14.00 6.07 -5.95
CA GLU A 43 14.53 4.80 -6.46
C GLU A 43 15.06 3.87 -5.36
N ASN A 44 15.11 4.32 -4.10
CA ASN A 44 15.57 3.54 -2.95
C ASN A 44 14.52 2.52 -2.47
N ILE A 45 14.16 1.59 -3.35
CA ILE A 45 13.16 0.55 -3.12
C ILE A 45 13.87 -0.77 -2.78
N GLY A 46 14.47 -0.86 -1.59
CA GLY A 46 15.07 -2.10 -1.09
C GLY A 46 15.94 -2.84 -2.12
N THR A 47 15.76 -4.15 -2.23
CA THR A 47 16.43 -5.01 -3.22
C THR A 47 15.84 -4.90 -4.63
N TYR A 48 14.76 -4.15 -4.83
CA TYR A 48 14.08 -4.08 -6.12
C TYR A 48 14.75 -3.07 -7.05
N ALA A 49 14.85 -3.43 -8.33
CA ALA A 49 15.36 -2.58 -9.42
C ALA A 49 14.23 -1.84 -10.17
N ILE A 50 13.01 -1.87 -9.62
CA ILE A 50 11.82 -1.29 -10.26
C ILE A 50 11.73 0.18 -9.89
N LYS A 51 11.57 1.06 -10.88
CA LYS A 51 11.21 2.47 -10.65
C LYS A 51 9.70 2.54 -10.44
N GLY A 52 9.25 2.39 -9.19
CA GLY A 52 7.82 2.35 -8.87
C GLY A 52 7.55 2.62 -7.39
N GLY A 53 7.02 3.80 -7.09
CA GLY A 53 6.88 4.30 -5.71
C GLY A 53 5.87 3.60 -4.81
N GLY A 54 5.15 2.61 -5.34
CA GLY A 54 4.17 1.84 -4.61
C GLY A 54 4.76 0.99 -3.49
N LEU A 55 5.85 0.30 -3.80
CA LEU A 55 6.44 -0.71 -2.91
C LEU A 55 7.13 -0.08 -1.70
N THR A 56 7.79 1.07 -1.88
CA THR A 56 8.33 1.89 -0.78
C THR A 56 7.26 2.40 0.17
N THR A 57 6.00 2.40 -0.25
CA THR A 57 4.86 2.74 0.61
C THR A 57 4.28 1.49 1.27
N MET A 58 4.02 0.44 0.49
CA MET A 58 3.35 -0.78 0.95
C MET A 58 4.18 -1.59 1.94
N ILE A 59 5.44 -1.87 1.59
CA ILE A 59 6.29 -2.79 2.34
C ILE A 59 6.46 -2.33 3.79
N PRO A 60 6.81 -1.05 4.08
CA PRO A 60 6.88 -0.57 5.46
C PRO A 60 5.60 -0.75 6.26
N ILE A 61 4.45 -0.41 5.68
CA ILE A 61 3.16 -0.47 6.37
C ILE A 61 2.79 -1.91 6.69
N VAL A 62 2.92 -2.81 5.72
CA VAL A 62 2.65 -4.25 5.90
C VAL A 62 3.56 -4.83 6.97
N ALA A 63 4.87 -4.54 6.90
CA ALA A 63 5.83 -5.02 7.89
C ALA A 63 5.47 -4.54 9.31
N ILE A 64 5.16 -3.25 9.47
CA ILE A 64 4.74 -2.67 10.76
C ILE A 64 3.46 -3.34 11.26
N ALA A 65 2.48 -3.59 10.38
CA ALA A 65 1.23 -4.23 10.77
C ALA A 65 1.44 -5.61 11.40
N TYR A 66 2.24 -6.46 10.74
CA TYR A 66 2.55 -7.80 11.27
C TYR A 66 3.43 -7.75 12.51
N MET A 67 4.46 -6.89 12.54
CA MET A 67 5.36 -6.79 13.69
C MET A 67 4.66 -6.27 14.94
N MET A 68 3.77 -5.28 14.79
CA MET A 68 3.02 -4.73 15.91
C MET A 68 1.95 -5.71 16.40
N ALA A 69 1.24 -6.39 15.50
CA ALA A 69 0.35 -7.47 15.88
C ALA A 69 1.09 -8.57 16.67
N TRP A 70 2.28 -8.96 16.20
CA TRP A 70 3.13 -9.93 16.89
C TRP A 70 3.62 -9.43 18.26
N TYR A 71 4.03 -8.17 18.35
CA TYR A 71 4.48 -7.55 19.59
C TYR A 71 3.39 -7.61 20.67
N PHE A 72 2.15 -7.27 20.32
CA PHE A 72 1.04 -7.20 21.27
C PHE A 72 0.47 -8.57 21.65
N LEU A 73 0.41 -9.51 20.70
CA LEU A 73 -0.28 -10.79 20.89
C LEU A 73 0.65 -11.95 21.24
N VAL A 74 1.91 -11.94 20.76
CA VAL A 74 2.83 -13.08 20.92
C VAL A 74 3.95 -12.77 21.91
N LYS A 75 4.78 -11.77 21.60
CA LYS A 75 5.96 -11.46 22.41
C LYS A 75 6.30 -9.98 22.40
N ARG A 76 6.24 -9.36 23.57
CA ARG A 76 6.68 -7.99 23.80
C ARG A 76 8.21 -7.92 23.81
N SER A 77 8.79 -7.60 22.66
CA SER A 77 10.23 -7.32 22.52
C SER A 77 10.43 -5.95 21.91
N ASN A 78 11.34 -5.16 22.49
CA ASN A 78 11.70 -3.83 21.98
C ASN A 78 12.28 -3.89 20.56
N TRP A 79 12.78 -5.06 20.13
CA TRP A 79 13.27 -5.25 18.77
C TRP A 79 12.20 -4.98 17.71
N TYR A 80 10.94 -5.35 17.95
CA TYR A 80 9.84 -5.08 17.01
C TYR A 80 9.51 -3.60 16.90
N ILE A 81 9.71 -2.84 17.97
CA ILE A 81 9.55 -1.38 17.98
C ILE A 81 10.68 -0.74 17.18
N ILE A 82 11.93 -1.15 17.45
CA ILE A 82 13.12 -0.67 16.72
C ILE A 82 12.97 -0.95 15.22
N LEU A 83 12.60 -2.18 14.84
CA LEU A 83 12.36 -2.52 13.45
C LEU A 83 11.25 -1.65 12.84
N SER A 84 10.14 -1.43 13.53
CA SER A 84 9.06 -0.56 13.04
C SER A 84 9.54 0.86 12.77
N VAL A 85 10.40 1.42 13.63
CA VAL A 85 11.05 2.72 13.40
C VAL A 85 11.95 2.65 12.16
N CYS A 86 12.74 1.58 11.97
CA CYS A 86 13.56 1.41 10.76
C CYS A 86 12.71 1.37 9.47
N PHE A 87 11.53 0.74 9.48
CA PHE A 87 10.62 0.76 8.34
C PHE A 87 10.01 2.14 8.08
N ILE A 88 9.70 2.92 9.13
CA ILE A 88 9.31 4.33 8.97
C ILE A 88 10.44 5.13 8.31
N LEU A 89 11.67 4.98 8.80
CA LEU A 89 12.85 5.64 8.23
C LEU A 89 13.08 5.24 6.77
N TRP A 90 12.92 3.97 6.42
CA TRP A 90 12.93 3.54 5.01
C TRP A 90 11.89 4.31 4.19
N GLY A 91 10.66 4.40 4.69
CA GLY A 91 9.61 5.20 4.07
C GLY A 91 10.02 6.66 3.78
N ILE A 92 10.71 7.30 4.73
CA ILE A 92 11.23 8.66 4.60
C ILE A 92 12.34 8.72 3.55
N VAL A 93 13.30 7.79 3.58
CA VAL A 93 14.40 7.68 2.60
C VAL A 93 13.86 7.54 1.18
N GLY A 94 12.75 6.81 1.01
CA GLY A 94 12.08 6.60 -0.28
C GLY A 94 11.26 7.81 -0.78
N GLN A 95 11.19 8.91 -0.02
CA GLN A 95 10.51 10.16 -0.40
C GLN A 95 9.06 9.97 -0.87
N LYS A 96 8.30 9.06 -0.23
CA LYS A 96 6.88 8.84 -0.55
C LYS A 96 5.95 9.57 0.40
N VAL A 97 5.41 10.69 -0.08
CA VAL A 97 4.46 11.57 0.64
C VAL A 97 3.23 10.80 1.16
N ALA A 98 2.77 9.76 0.48
CA ALA A 98 1.59 8.97 0.90
C ALA A 98 1.76 8.33 2.29
N LEU A 99 3.00 8.03 2.69
CA LEU A 99 3.28 7.46 4.01
C LEU A 99 2.91 8.39 5.17
N LEU A 100 2.88 9.69 4.93
CA LEU A 100 2.44 10.70 5.90
C LEU A 100 1.02 10.49 6.37
N PHE A 101 0.16 10.00 5.48
CA PHE A 101 -1.25 9.75 5.76
C PHE A 101 -1.48 8.31 6.16
N LEU A 102 -0.71 7.38 5.57
CA LEU A 102 -0.93 5.96 5.78
C LEU A 102 -0.39 5.43 7.11
N PHE A 103 0.73 5.95 7.63
CA PHE A 103 1.23 5.52 8.94
C PHE A 103 0.24 5.85 10.07
N PRO A 104 -0.27 7.09 10.21
CA PRO A 104 -1.26 7.42 11.25
C PRO A 104 -2.49 6.51 11.17
N ILE A 105 -3.07 6.36 9.97
CA ILE A 105 -4.25 5.51 9.75
C ILE A 105 -3.95 4.07 10.17
N THR A 106 -2.78 3.54 9.77
CA THR A 106 -2.36 2.19 10.13
C THR A 106 -2.23 2.03 11.64
N PHE A 107 -1.60 2.97 12.33
CA PHE A 107 -1.45 2.93 13.78
C PHE A 107 -2.80 3.00 14.49
N PHE A 108 -3.72 3.84 14.02
CA PHE A 108 -5.08 3.88 14.56
C PHE A 108 -5.85 2.58 14.34
N CYS A 109 -5.75 1.97 13.15
CA CYS A 109 -6.37 0.68 12.88
C CYS A 109 -5.80 -0.43 13.79
N LEU A 110 -4.47 -0.51 13.92
CA LEU A 110 -3.81 -1.47 14.83
C LEU A 110 -4.21 -1.23 16.28
N TYR A 111 -4.24 0.03 16.71
CA TYR A 111 -4.64 0.42 18.06
C TYR A 111 -6.09 0.00 18.36
N TYR A 112 -7.01 0.25 17.44
CA TYR A 112 -8.39 -0.19 17.56
C TYR A 112 -8.50 -1.72 17.68
N ILE A 113 -7.88 -2.46 16.76
CA ILE A 113 -7.96 -3.93 16.70
C ILE A 113 -7.31 -4.57 17.93
N LEU A 114 -6.12 -4.11 18.32
CA LEU A 114 -5.31 -4.80 19.33
C LEU A 114 -5.64 -4.36 20.76
N ILE A 115 -6.04 -3.10 20.97
CA ILE A 115 -6.23 -2.53 22.30
C ILE A 115 -7.70 -2.28 22.61
N ILE A 116 -8.37 -1.39 21.87
CA ILE A 116 -9.77 -1.00 22.19
C ILE A 116 -10.70 -2.21 22.12
N ARG A 117 -10.58 -3.05 21.08
CA ARG A 117 -11.46 -4.20 20.92
C ARG A 117 -11.25 -5.26 22.01
N ASN A 118 -10.00 -5.55 22.39
CA ASN A 118 -9.71 -6.64 23.32
C ASN A 118 -9.89 -6.23 24.79
N SER A 119 -9.66 -4.96 25.11
CA SER A 119 -9.70 -4.46 26.50
C SER A 119 -10.84 -3.49 26.80
N GLY A 120 -11.63 -3.11 25.80
CA GLY A 120 -12.61 -2.04 25.92
C GLY A 120 -11.98 -0.64 25.87
N PHE A 121 -12.83 0.37 25.81
CA PHE A 121 -12.41 1.77 25.80
C PHE A 121 -12.17 2.28 27.23
N HIS A 122 -10.97 2.77 27.50
CA HIS A 122 -10.53 3.38 28.74
C HIS A 122 -10.11 4.83 28.49
N PHE A 123 -10.98 5.78 28.85
CA PHE A 123 -10.86 7.21 28.51
C PHE A 123 -9.43 7.78 28.64
N VAL A 124 -8.79 7.68 29.81
CA VAL A 124 -7.46 8.27 30.05
C VAL A 124 -6.38 7.63 29.20
N ARG A 125 -6.29 6.29 29.22
CA ARG A 125 -5.29 5.52 28.46
C ARG A 125 -5.47 5.76 26.96
N ASP A 126 -6.71 5.77 26.50
CA ASP A 126 -7.03 5.75 25.09
C ASP A 126 -6.90 7.13 24.44
N ILE A 127 -7.27 8.19 25.16
CA ILE A 127 -6.98 9.56 24.75
C ILE A 127 -5.47 9.81 24.79
N SER A 128 -4.77 9.33 25.82
CA SER A 128 -3.31 9.49 25.91
C SER A 128 -2.61 8.83 24.72
N LEU A 129 -2.90 7.56 24.43
CA LEU A 129 -2.32 6.83 23.30
C LEU A 129 -2.69 7.45 21.96
N SER A 130 -3.96 7.84 21.76
CA SER A 130 -4.39 8.50 20.53
C SER A 130 -3.67 9.84 20.34
N THR A 131 -3.50 10.61 21.41
CA THR A 131 -2.74 11.87 21.39
C THR A 131 -1.27 11.61 21.07
N THR A 132 -0.65 10.57 21.65
CA THR A 132 0.72 10.18 21.31
C THR A 132 0.86 9.78 19.85
N ILE A 133 -0.07 8.99 19.30
CA ILE A 133 -0.08 8.62 17.87
C ILE A 133 -0.17 9.88 17.00
N LEU A 134 -1.04 10.83 17.35
CA LEU A 134 -1.17 12.10 16.61
C LEU A 134 0.10 12.95 16.67
N LEU A 135 0.71 13.09 17.84
CA LEU A 135 1.96 13.83 18.01
C LEU A 135 3.11 13.19 17.23
N MET A 136 3.27 11.87 17.34
CA MET A 136 4.29 11.15 16.57
C MET A 136 4.05 11.27 15.07
N SER A 137 2.79 11.21 14.64
CA SER A 137 2.40 11.45 13.25
C SER A 137 2.79 12.85 12.79
N ALA A 138 2.53 13.88 13.60
CA ALA A 138 2.92 15.26 13.31
C ALA A 138 4.44 15.43 13.22
N VAL A 139 5.20 14.76 14.09
CA VAL A 139 6.68 14.75 14.03
C VAL A 139 7.18 14.08 12.75
N VAL A 140 6.60 12.96 12.34
CA VAL A 140 6.96 12.29 11.09
C VAL A 140 6.63 13.18 9.87
N VAL A 141 5.47 13.84 9.87
CA VAL A 141 5.10 14.81 8.83
C VAL A 141 6.09 15.97 8.77
N ALA A 142 6.43 16.55 9.92
CA ALA A 142 7.41 17.64 10.03
C ALA A 142 8.79 17.21 9.51
N ALA A 143 9.28 16.04 9.92
CA ALA A 143 10.56 15.48 9.46
C ALA A 143 10.57 15.25 7.95
N PHE A 144 9.44 14.82 7.37
CA PHE A 144 9.32 14.61 5.94
C PHE A 144 9.32 15.93 5.16
N ILE A 145 8.58 16.96 5.62
CA ILE A 145 8.61 18.31 5.01
C ILE A 145 10.03 18.89 5.07
N TYR A 146 10.74 18.65 6.18
CA TYR A 146 12.11 19.10 6.37
C TYR A 146 13.09 18.39 5.42
N THR A 147 12.87 17.11 5.10
CA THR A 147 13.79 16.29 4.28
C THR A 147 13.43 16.21 2.81
N GLU A 148 12.20 16.56 2.41
CA GLU A 148 11.73 16.56 1.03
C GLU A 148 11.74 18.00 0.46
N PRO A 149 12.71 18.35 -0.40
CA PRO A 149 12.81 19.68 -1.01
C PRO A 149 11.53 20.14 -1.71
N ARG A 150 10.74 19.22 -2.29
CA ARG A 150 9.50 19.56 -2.98
C ARG A 150 8.41 20.10 -2.03
N LEU A 151 8.52 19.85 -0.73
CA LEU A 151 7.51 20.23 0.27
C LEU A 151 7.86 21.47 1.07
N ASN A 152 9.01 22.11 0.83
CA ASN A 152 9.36 23.40 1.42
C ASN A 152 9.62 24.47 0.35
N ARG A 153 9.51 25.75 0.75
CA ARG A 153 9.59 26.88 -0.18
C ARG A 153 10.99 27.06 -0.74
N GLU A 154 11.99 26.77 0.09
CA GLU A 154 13.41 26.93 -0.22
C GLU A 154 13.92 25.89 -1.21
N ARG A 155 13.17 24.78 -1.41
CA ARG A 155 13.56 23.64 -2.25
C ARG A 155 14.92 23.05 -1.88
N THR A 156 15.18 22.97 -0.59
CA THR A 156 16.41 22.41 -0.03
C THR A 156 16.10 21.44 1.10
N ILE A 157 17.01 20.51 1.36
CA ILE A 157 16.95 19.69 2.57
C ILE A 157 17.24 20.61 3.76
N GLY A 158 16.39 20.55 4.78
CA GLY A 158 16.45 21.40 5.96
C GLY A 158 15.79 22.77 5.81
N GLY A 159 14.95 22.94 4.78
CA GLY A 159 14.13 24.13 4.59
C GLY A 159 13.11 24.35 5.70
N LYS A 160 12.47 25.53 5.71
CA LYS A 160 11.47 25.85 6.74
C LYS A 160 10.23 24.98 6.57
N ILE A 161 9.70 24.51 7.69
CA ILE A 161 8.48 23.71 7.71
C ILE A 161 7.28 24.65 7.52
N ASP A 162 6.67 24.59 6.34
CA ASP A 162 5.42 25.29 6.01
C ASP A 162 4.36 24.28 5.57
N PHE A 163 3.44 23.97 6.49
CA PHE A 163 2.36 23.02 6.24
C PHE A 163 1.41 23.45 5.12
N ASN A 164 1.15 24.76 4.96
CA ASN A 164 0.26 25.26 3.93
C ASN A 164 0.89 25.09 2.54
N TYR A 165 2.19 25.38 2.43
CA TYR A 165 2.93 25.17 1.19
C TYR A 165 3.02 23.67 0.86
N ALA A 166 3.34 22.82 1.84
CA ALA A 166 3.39 21.37 1.66
C ALA A 166 2.04 20.79 1.21
N PHE A 167 0.94 21.20 1.84
CA PHE A 167 -0.41 20.79 1.47
C PHE A 167 -0.78 21.24 0.05
N ASN A 168 -0.53 22.50 -0.29
CA ASN A 168 -0.81 23.04 -1.63
C ASN A 168 0.01 22.33 -2.70
N ASN A 169 1.28 21.99 -2.44
CA ASN A 169 2.10 21.23 -3.36
C ASN A 169 1.65 19.78 -3.49
N ALA A 170 1.26 19.11 -2.40
CA ALA A 170 0.71 17.75 -2.45
C ALA A 170 -0.61 17.69 -3.22
N SER A 171 -1.48 18.69 -3.01
CA SER A 171 -2.73 18.86 -3.76
C SER A 171 -2.44 19.07 -5.24
N LYS A 172 -1.59 20.05 -5.59
CA LYS A 172 -1.17 20.30 -6.98
C LYS A 172 -0.58 19.05 -7.62
N TYR A 173 0.31 18.33 -6.97
CA TYR A 173 0.90 17.08 -7.49
C TYR A 173 -0.15 16.02 -7.82
N THR A 174 -1.25 15.96 -7.07
CA THR A 174 -2.32 14.97 -7.26
C THR A 174 -3.35 15.42 -8.30
N THR A 175 -3.55 16.73 -8.46
CA THR A 175 -4.55 17.31 -9.37
C THR A 175 -3.96 17.88 -10.66
N SER A 176 -2.64 18.02 -10.78
CA SER A 176 -2.02 18.65 -11.94
C SER A 176 -2.09 17.78 -13.18
N GLU A 177 -2.28 18.44 -14.31
CA GLU A 177 -2.00 17.91 -15.64
C GLU A 177 -0.50 18.08 -15.93
N LEU A 178 0.05 17.30 -16.88
CA LEU A 178 1.48 17.36 -17.20
C LEU A 178 1.85 18.76 -17.74
N PRO A 179 2.90 19.42 -17.21
CA PRO A 179 3.26 20.79 -17.62
C PRO A 179 3.63 20.91 -19.10
N THR A 180 4.12 19.84 -19.70
CA THR A 180 4.58 19.77 -21.09
C THR A 180 3.49 19.37 -22.08
N ASP A 181 2.39 18.77 -21.61
CA ASP A 181 1.24 18.43 -22.45
C ASP A 181 -0.01 18.20 -21.57
N ALA A 182 -0.92 19.19 -21.55
CA ALA A 182 -2.17 19.16 -20.79
C ALA A 182 -3.11 17.99 -21.19
N ARG A 183 -2.77 17.24 -22.25
CA ARG A 183 -3.52 16.04 -22.66
C ARG A 183 -3.28 14.83 -21.75
N PHE A 184 -2.27 14.87 -20.87
CA PHE A 184 -1.96 13.77 -19.95
C PHE A 184 -2.13 14.18 -18.47
N GLY A 185 -2.56 13.22 -17.65
CA GLY A 185 -2.66 13.41 -16.20
C GLY A 185 -1.28 13.23 -15.54
N ALA A 186 -0.76 14.26 -14.89
CA ALA A 186 0.43 14.12 -14.05
C ALA A 186 0.07 13.46 -12.71
N GLY A 187 -1.08 13.85 -12.15
CA GLY A 187 -1.58 13.38 -10.86
C GLY A 187 -2.68 12.32 -10.96
N ARG A 188 -2.83 11.53 -9.90
CA ARG A 188 -3.77 10.39 -9.81
C ARG A 188 -5.24 10.81 -9.97
N THR A 189 -5.62 11.97 -9.43
CA THR A 189 -6.98 12.50 -9.59
C THR A 189 -7.21 12.98 -11.03
N ALA A 190 -6.21 13.60 -11.65
CA ALA A 190 -6.29 14.02 -13.05
C ALA A 190 -6.44 12.80 -13.98
N THR A 191 -5.61 11.78 -13.80
CA THR A 191 -5.70 10.52 -14.56
C THR A 191 -7.07 9.83 -14.38
N THR A 192 -7.61 9.81 -13.16
CA THR A 192 -8.94 9.25 -12.89
C THR A 192 -10.03 10.02 -13.62
N LYS A 193 -9.99 11.36 -13.60
CA LYS A 193 -10.94 12.20 -14.35
C LYS A 193 -10.84 11.99 -15.87
N LEU A 194 -9.61 11.87 -16.40
CA LEU A 194 -9.38 11.58 -17.81
C LEU A 194 -9.97 10.22 -18.21
N ALA A 195 -9.76 9.19 -17.38
CA ALA A 195 -10.32 7.87 -17.61
C ALA A 195 -11.85 7.89 -17.62
N ILE A 196 -12.48 8.52 -16.63
CA ILE A 196 -13.95 8.68 -16.57
C ILE A 196 -14.45 9.39 -17.82
N LYS A 197 -13.84 10.52 -18.19
CA LYS A 197 -14.24 11.29 -19.38
C LYS A 197 -14.14 10.45 -20.65
N GLN A 198 -13.07 9.68 -20.81
CA GLN A 198 -12.87 8.83 -21.98
C GLN A 198 -13.94 7.71 -22.04
N LEU A 199 -14.16 7.01 -20.93
CA LEU A 199 -15.13 5.92 -20.83
C LEU A 199 -16.58 6.38 -21.06
N VAL A 200 -16.95 7.54 -20.52
CA VAL A 200 -18.29 8.12 -20.71
C VAL A 200 -18.50 8.58 -22.16
N ASN A 201 -17.49 9.22 -22.76
CA ASN A 201 -17.58 9.72 -24.13
C ASN A 201 -17.69 8.60 -25.17
N ASP A 202 -17.04 7.45 -24.93
CA ASP A 202 -17.05 6.31 -25.85
C ASP A 202 -18.31 5.43 -25.68
N GLY A 203 -19.17 5.74 -24.69
CA GLY A 203 -20.50 5.17 -24.53
C GLY A 203 -20.67 4.23 -23.32
N PHE A 204 -21.94 3.92 -23.02
CA PHE A 204 -22.32 3.13 -21.83
C PHE A 204 -21.66 1.75 -21.79
N ASN A 205 -21.51 1.09 -22.94
CA ASN A 205 -20.89 -0.24 -23.01
C ASN A 205 -19.44 -0.21 -22.52
N ASN A 206 -18.65 0.78 -22.96
CA ASN A 206 -17.26 0.96 -22.54
C ASN A 206 -17.17 1.37 -21.07
N PHE A 207 -18.09 2.20 -20.58
CA PHE A 207 -18.17 2.54 -19.17
C PHE A 207 -18.38 1.30 -18.27
N VAL A 208 -19.25 0.38 -18.70
CA VAL A 208 -19.63 -0.82 -17.91
C VAL A 208 -18.65 -1.97 -18.05
N PHE A 209 -18.14 -2.23 -19.25
CA PHE A 209 -17.33 -3.41 -19.59
C PHE A 209 -15.88 -3.10 -19.99
N GLY A 210 -15.50 -1.83 -20.08
CA GLY A 210 -14.17 -1.40 -20.47
C GLY A 210 -13.92 -1.59 -21.97
N TYR A 211 -12.65 -1.48 -22.36
CA TYR A 211 -12.18 -1.66 -23.74
C TYR A 211 -11.73 -3.10 -24.05
N GLY A 212 -11.69 -3.95 -23.03
CA GLY A 212 -11.22 -5.34 -23.11
C GLY A 212 -9.79 -5.53 -22.55
N PRO A 213 -9.43 -6.78 -22.24
CA PRO A 213 -8.11 -7.14 -21.76
C PRO A 213 -7.03 -6.76 -22.78
N GLY A 214 -5.92 -6.17 -22.31
CA GLY A 214 -4.82 -5.74 -23.18
C GLY A 214 -4.96 -4.32 -23.71
N ALA A 215 -6.02 -3.59 -23.35
CA ALA A 215 -6.15 -2.18 -23.69
C ALA A 215 -5.08 -1.31 -22.99
N MET A 216 -4.73 -1.67 -21.75
CA MET A 216 -3.70 -1.02 -20.93
C MET A 216 -2.50 -1.94 -20.65
N THR A 217 -2.54 -3.20 -21.09
CA THR A 217 -1.44 -4.16 -20.95
C THR A 217 -0.75 -4.35 -22.31
N PRO A 218 0.51 -3.93 -22.50
CA PRO A 218 1.23 -4.20 -23.74
C PRO A 218 1.44 -5.71 -23.92
N SER A 219 1.09 -6.23 -25.09
CA SER A 219 1.25 -7.65 -25.42
C SER A 219 2.65 -7.92 -25.99
N VAL A 220 3.29 -8.98 -25.48
CA VAL A 220 4.57 -9.51 -26.00
C VAL A 220 4.46 -9.92 -27.48
N LEU A 221 3.26 -10.29 -27.93
CA LEU A 221 3.00 -10.68 -29.32
C LEU A 221 2.83 -9.47 -30.26
N ASN A 222 2.58 -8.27 -29.70
CA ASN A 222 2.44 -7.06 -30.49
C ASN A 222 3.83 -6.43 -30.67
N LYS A 223 4.45 -6.60 -31.85
CA LYS A 223 5.79 -6.07 -32.19
C LYS A 223 5.95 -4.56 -31.96
N SER A 224 4.84 -3.81 -31.88
CA SER A 224 4.88 -2.38 -31.61
C SER A 224 5.00 -2.04 -30.10
N ASN A 225 4.64 -2.97 -29.20
CA ASN A 225 4.52 -2.74 -27.75
C ASN A 225 3.67 -1.51 -27.39
N ARG A 226 2.76 -1.11 -28.29
CA ARG A 226 1.95 0.11 -28.14
C ARG A 226 0.62 -0.24 -27.49
N TYR A 227 0.27 0.55 -26.48
CA TYR A 227 -1.09 0.65 -25.94
C TYR A 227 -2.09 0.96 -27.06
N ASP A 228 -3.37 0.72 -26.78
CA ASP A 228 -4.44 1.20 -27.66
C ASP A 228 -4.25 2.72 -27.90
N SER A 229 -4.14 3.09 -29.17
CA SER A 229 -3.91 4.48 -29.59
C SER A 229 -4.98 5.45 -29.10
N ARG A 230 -6.19 4.97 -28.77
CA ARG A 230 -7.26 5.77 -28.15
C ARG A 230 -6.94 6.16 -26.72
N LEU A 231 -6.20 5.30 -26.02
CA LEU A 231 -5.92 5.40 -24.59
C LEU A 231 -4.56 6.03 -24.28
N TRP A 232 -3.81 6.48 -25.29
CA TRP A 232 -2.45 7.00 -25.14
C TRP A 232 -2.31 8.07 -24.04
N LYS A 233 -3.32 8.94 -23.90
CA LYS A 233 -3.38 10.00 -22.87
C LYS A 233 -3.42 9.43 -21.44
N ILE A 234 -4.08 8.29 -21.29
CA ILE A 234 -4.25 7.61 -20.01
C ILE A 234 -3.05 6.69 -19.77
N SER A 235 -2.64 5.89 -20.75
CA SER A 235 -1.53 4.94 -20.62
C SER A 235 -0.17 5.61 -20.42
N GLY A 236 0.02 6.82 -20.96
CA GLY A 236 1.21 7.64 -20.71
C GLY A 236 1.15 8.46 -19.41
N SER A 237 0.04 8.42 -18.67
CA SER A 237 -0.09 9.17 -17.41
C SER A 237 0.66 8.49 -16.27
N TYR A 238 1.33 9.27 -15.43
CA TYR A 238 2.02 8.75 -14.23
C TYR A 238 1.02 8.26 -13.15
N GLY A 239 -0.16 8.88 -13.08
CA GLY A 239 -1.13 8.69 -12.00
C GLY A 239 -2.07 7.48 -12.13
N ILE A 240 -1.73 6.45 -12.92
CA ILE A 240 -2.62 5.29 -13.10
C ILE A 240 -2.72 4.49 -11.79
N THR A 241 -3.95 4.37 -11.27
CA THR A 241 -4.27 3.55 -10.09
C THR A 241 -4.84 2.20 -10.52
N GLY A 242 -4.92 1.23 -9.60
CA GLY A 242 -5.58 -0.05 -9.86
C GLY A 242 -7.05 0.12 -10.29
N LEU A 243 -7.76 1.10 -9.72
CA LEU A 243 -9.11 1.47 -10.13
C LEU A 243 -9.16 1.92 -11.59
N VAL A 244 -8.29 2.86 -12.00
CA VAL A 244 -8.26 3.32 -13.40
C VAL A 244 -7.90 2.17 -14.33
N TYR A 245 -6.91 1.37 -13.95
CA TYR A 245 -6.43 0.24 -14.75
C TYR A 245 -7.55 -0.78 -15.00
N ILE A 246 -8.20 -1.26 -13.93
CA ILE A 246 -9.29 -2.24 -14.04
C ILE A 246 -10.52 -1.64 -14.73
N TRP A 247 -10.84 -0.36 -14.49
CA TRP A 247 -11.98 0.28 -15.15
C TRP A 247 -11.78 0.38 -16.66
N ILE A 248 -10.59 0.78 -17.12
CA ILE A 248 -10.30 0.90 -18.54
C ILE A 248 -10.31 -0.49 -19.21
N GLU A 249 -9.70 -1.51 -18.61
CA GLU A 249 -9.66 -2.83 -19.25
C GLU A 249 -11.00 -3.59 -19.16
N TYR A 250 -11.66 -3.57 -18.00
CA TYR A 250 -12.77 -4.48 -17.68
C TYR A 250 -14.05 -3.77 -17.22
N GLY A 251 -14.05 -2.44 -17.14
CA GLY A 251 -15.24 -1.64 -16.84
C GLY A 251 -15.54 -1.48 -15.35
N VAL A 252 -16.56 -0.66 -15.04
CA VAL A 252 -16.95 -0.37 -13.64
C VAL A 252 -17.45 -1.62 -12.91
N PHE A 253 -18.04 -2.57 -13.63
CA PHE A 253 -18.51 -3.82 -13.04
C PHE A 253 -17.35 -4.64 -12.46
N ALA A 254 -16.21 -4.71 -13.17
CA ALA A 254 -15.02 -5.36 -12.66
C ALA A 254 -14.43 -4.62 -11.44
N VAL A 255 -14.41 -3.28 -11.45
CA VAL A 255 -13.99 -2.48 -10.28
C VAL A 255 -14.82 -2.85 -9.05
N PHE A 256 -16.14 -2.95 -9.21
CA PHE A 256 -17.04 -3.38 -8.14
C PHE A 256 -16.70 -4.79 -7.65
N LEU A 257 -16.49 -5.76 -8.54
CA LEU A 257 -16.10 -7.12 -8.16
C LEU A 257 -14.77 -7.18 -7.40
N PHE A 258 -13.77 -6.39 -7.81
CA PHE A 258 -12.49 -6.29 -7.08
C PHE A 258 -12.68 -5.69 -5.69
N CYS A 259 -13.50 -4.64 -5.54
CA CYS A 259 -13.85 -4.11 -4.22
C CYS A 259 -14.53 -5.17 -3.34
N VAL A 260 -15.50 -5.92 -3.88
CA VAL A 260 -16.15 -7.01 -3.16
C VAL A 260 -15.15 -8.08 -2.75
N LEU A 261 -14.22 -8.46 -3.63
CA LEU A 261 -13.17 -9.43 -3.33
C LEU A 261 -12.30 -8.99 -2.14
N PHE A 262 -11.82 -7.74 -2.13
CA PHE A 262 -11.05 -7.22 -1.01
C PHE A 262 -11.86 -7.18 0.30
N LEU A 263 -13.16 -6.88 0.22
CA LEU A 263 -14.05 -6.90 1.39
C LEU A 263 -14.31 -8.32 1.90
N LEU A 264 -14.38 -9.32 1.01
CA LEU A 264 -14.49 -10.73 1.41
C LEU A 264 -13.21 -11.19 2.12
N PHE A 265 -12.03 -10.86 1.59
CA PHE A 265 -10.75 -11.15 2.24
C PHE A 265 -10.61 -10.46 3.60
N LEU A 266 -11.07 -9.21 3.70
CA LEU A 266 -11.13 -8.49 4.97
C LEU A 266 -12.05 -9.20 5.97
N LYS A 267 -13.25 -9.61 5.52
CA LYS A 267 -14.21 -10.36 6.34
C LYS A 267 -13.64 -11.68 6.83
N GLU A 268 -12.97 -12.45 5.96
CA GLU A 268 -12.33 -13.72 6.35
C GLU A 268 -11.19 -13.50 7.35
N SER A 269 -10.33 -12.50 7.12
CA SER A 269 -9.25 -12.14 8.05
C SER A 269 -9.81 -11.73 9.41
N TRP A 270 -10.91 -10.98 9.42
CA TRP A 270 -11.59 -10.57 10.64
C TRP A 270 -12.25 -11.75 11.36
N TYR A 271 -12.87 -12.67 10.63
CA TYR A 271 -13.42 -13.89 11.18
C TYR A 271 -12.34 -14.75 11.82
N CYS A 272 -11.25 -15.03 11.10
CA CYS A 272 -10.09 -15.77 11.59
C CYS A 272 -9.52 -15.13 12.88
N TYR A 273 -9.36 -13.80 12.90
CA TYR A 273 -8.89 -13.08 14.09
C TYR A 273 -9.75 -13.32 15.35
N ASN A 274 -11.06 -13.47 15.18
CA ASN A 274 -11.99 -13.62 16.30
C ASN A 274 -12.02 -15.04 16.86
N ILE A 275 -11.92 -16.04 15.99
CA ILE A 275 -12.03 -17.45 16.41
C ILE A 275 -10.69 -18.02 16.86
N GLU A 276 -9.57 -17.49 16.34
CA GLU A 276 -8.26 -18.07 16.57
C GLU A 276 -7.76 -17.81 18.00
N LEU A 277 -7.30 -18.89 18.63
CA LEU A 277 -6.80 -18.89 20.00
C LEU A 277 -5.28 -18.91 20.05
N ASP A 278 -4.61 -19.52 19.06
CA ASP A 278 -3.16 -19.51 19.00
C ASP A 278 -2.67 -18.06 18.76
N PRO A 279 -1.86 -17.50 19.68
CA PRO A 279 -1.33 -16.14 19.53
C PRO A 279 -0.61 -15.90 18.21
N TYR A 280 0.08 -16.90 17.68
CA TYR A 280 0.77 -16.84 16.39
C TYR A 280 -0.22 -16.50 15.28
N TRP A 281 -1.24 -17.34 15.11
CA TRP A 281 -2.20 -17.23 14.02
C TRP A 281 -3.14 -16.04 14.22
N LYS A 282 -3.49 -15.71 15.47
CA LYS A 282 -4.23 -14.50 15.80
C LYS A 282 -3.47 -13.23 15.41
N SER A 283 -2.16 -13.19 15.66
CA SER A 283 -1.32 -12.07 15.21
C SER A 283 -1.19 -11.99 13.69
N PHE A 284 -1.13 -13.14 13.01
CA PHE A 284 -1.13 -13.22 11.56
C PHE A 284 -2.43 -12.68 10.96
N ALA A 285 -3.58 -13.03 11.53
CA ALA A 285 -4.89 -12.52 11.13
C ALA A 285 -5.01 -11.00 11.37
N ALA A 286 -4.52 -10.48 12.49
CA ALA A 286 -4.48 -9.04 12.76
C ALA A 286 -3.66 -8.26 11.71
N GLY A 287 -2.48 -8.76 11.35
CA GLY A 287 -1.67 -8.17 10.27
C GLY A 287 -2.38 -8.26 8.91
N SER A 288 -3.07 -9.37 8.63
CA SER A 288 -3.80 -9.61 7.38
C SER A 288 -4.95 -8.62 7.17
N ILE A 289 -5.67 -8.25 8.22
CA ILE A 289 -6.73 -7.23 8.18
C ILE A 289 -6.18 -5.90 7.63
N ILE A 290 -5.07 -5.43 8.19
CA ILE A 290 -4.43 -4.18 7.74
C ILE A 290 -3.92 -4.33 6.30
N PHE A 291 -3.37 -5.49 5.96
CA PHE A 291 -2.89 -5.75 4.60
C PHE A 291 -4.04 -5.70 3.56
N CYS A 292 -5.23 -6.21 3.90
CA CYS A 292 -6.44 -6.07 3.07
C CYS A 292 -6.88 -4.61 2.92
N LEU A 293 -6.98 -3.87 4.03
CA LEU A 293 -7.37 -2.46 4.01
C LEU A 293 -6.40 -1.62 3.18
N LEU A 294 -5.10 -1.88 3.31
CA LEU A 294 -4.06 -1.20 2.55
C LEU A 294 -4.15 -1.52 1.05
N ASN A 295 -4.36 -2.77 0.67
CA ASN A 295 -4.52 -3.14 -0.74
C ASN A 295 -5.77 -2.49 -1.35
N LEU A 296 -6.89 -2.48 -0.63
CA LEU A 296 -8.10 -1.80 -1.08
C LEU A 296 -7.85 -0.29 -1.26
N PHE A 297 -7.21 0.37 -0.29
CA PHE A 297 -6.86 1.79 -0.39
C PHE A 297 -5.98 2.07 -1.61
N ILE A 298 -4.92 1.28 -1.80
CA ILE A 298 -3.94 1.49 -2.87
C ILE A 298 -4.55 1.20 -4.24
N PHE A 299 -5.38 0.16 -4.33
CA PHE A 299 -6.15 -0.17 -5.52
C PHE A 299 -6.98 1.03 -5.96
N LEU A 300 -7.73 1.61 -5.02
CA LEU A 300 -8.61 2.74 -5.31
C LEU A 300 -7.85 4.03 -5.66
N THR A 301 -6.73 4.28 -4.97
CA THR A 301 -6.20 5.66 -4.89
C THR A 301 -4.75 5.86 -5.31
N TYR A 302 -3.92 4.81 -5.41
CA TYR A 302 -2.48 5.01 -5.41
C TYR A 302 -1.70 4.41 -6.58
N ASN A 303 -1.84 3.12 -6.88
CA ASN A 303 -1.13 2.49 -8.01
C ASN A 303 -1.77 1.15 -8.39
N ILE A 304 -1.22 0.51 -9.42
CA ILE A 304 -1.67 -0.76 -9.97
C ILE A 304 -1.21 -2.00 -9.19
N ASN A 305 -0.37 -1.84 -8.15
CA ASN A 305 0.29 -2.98 -7.50
C ASN A 305 -0.68 -4.04 -6.95
N PRO A 306 -1.85 -3.69 -6.39
CA PRO A 306 -2.79 -4.70 -5.89
C PRO A 306 -3.42 -5.58 -6.96
N VAL A 307 -3.21 -5.30 -8.26
CA VAL A 307 -3.85 -6.03 -9.36
C VAL A 307 -2.88 -6.52 -10.43
N ALA A 308 -1.73 -5.87 -10.62
CA ALA A 308 -0.87 -6.12 -11.78
C ALA A 308 0.65 -6.14 -11.47
N ASP A 309 1.04 -6.18 -10.19
CA ASP A 309 2.46 -6.25 -9.81
C ASP A 309 2.88 -7.66 -9.40
N ASP A 310 4.13 -8.02 -9.67
CA ASP A 310 4.65 -9.38 -9.44
C ASP A 310 5.36 -9.53 -8.09
N THR A 311 5.44 -8.47 -7.28
CA THR A 311 6.25 -8.50 -6.05
C THR A 311 5.42 -8.79 -4.80
N LEU A 312 4.53 -7.87 -4.42
CA LEU A 312 3.76 -7.98 -3.17
C LEU A 312 2.43 -8.69 -3.36
N LEU A 313 1.91 -8.72 -4.58
CA LEU A 313 0.63 -9.37 -4.90
C LEU A 313 0.65 -10.88 -4.66
N PRO A 314 1.70 -11.64 -5.04
CA PRO A 314 1.78 -13.06 -4.68
C PRO A 314 1.80 -13.29 -3.17
N VAL A 315 2.47 -12.42 -2.41
CA VAL A 315 2.50 -12.47 -0.95
C VAL A 315 1.10 -12.21 -0.38
N PHE A 316 0.38 -11.22 -0.92
CA PHE A 316 -1.00 -10.93 -0.51
C PHE A 316 -1.91 -12.14 -0.71
N TYR A 317 -1.93 -12.74 -1.91
CA TYR A 317 -2.76 -13.92 -2.17
C TYR A 317 -2.33 -15.15 -1.37
N TYR A 318 -1.02 -15.30 -1.09
CA TYR A 318 -0.53 -16.31 -0.16
C TYR A 318 -1.11 -16.12 1.24
N VAL A 319 -1.05 -14.90 1.78
CA VAL A 319 -1.64 -14.59 3.10
C VAL A 319 -3.13 -14.90 3.11
N MET A 320 -3.88 -14.48 2.08
CA MET A 320 -5.32 -14.74 2.01
C MET A 320 -5.63 -16.24 1.94
N ALA A 321 -4.83 -17.01 1.20
CA ALA A 321 -4.96 -18.46 1.17
C ALA A 321 -4.71 -19.10 2.55
N VAL A 322 -3.71 -18.62 3.29
CA VAL A 322 -3.44 -19.08 4.66
C VAL A 322 -4.62 -18.75 5.58
N ILE A 323 -5.11 -17.51 5.56
CA ILE A 323 -6.27 -17.08 6.35
C ILE A 323 -7.51 -17.94 6.06
N HIS A 324 -7.73 -18.30 4.81
CA HIS A 324 -8.86 -19.14 4.42
C HIS A 324 -8.76 -20.58 4.98
N ILE A 325 -7.55 -21.14 5.06
CA ILE A 325 -7.32 -22.53 5.49
C ILE A 325 -7.30 -22.68 7.02
N LEU A 326 -6.91 -21.65 7.76
CA LEU A 326 -6.73 -21.72 9.22
C LEU A 326 -8.02 -22.12 9.98
N PRO A 327 -9.20 -21.49 9.73
CA PRO A 327 -10.45 -21.83 10.42
C PRO A 327 -10.97 -23.25 10.18
N VAL A 328 -10.51 -23.93 9.13
CA VAL A 328 -11.08 -25.20 8.64
C VAL A 328 -10.34 -26.41 9.22
N LYS A 329 -9.15 -26.20 9.82
CA LYS A 329 -8.29 -27.27 10.33
C LYS A 329 -8.17 -27.22 11.86
N ASP A 330 -9.25 -27.60 12.52
CA ASP A 330 -9.25 -28.10 13.90
C ASP A 330 -9.73 -29.54 13.93
#